data_AF-A0A127B270-F1
#
_entry.id   AF-A0A127B270-F1
#
_cell.length_a   1.000
_cell.length_b   1.000
_cell.length_c   1.000
_cell.angle_alpha   90.00
_cell.angle_beta   90.00
_cell.angle_gamma   90.00
#
_symmetry.space_group_name_H-M   'P 1'
#
loop_
_entity.id
_entity.type
_entity.pdbx_description
1 polymer ?
#
loop_
_entity_poly.entity_id
_entity_poly.type
_entity_poly.pdbx_seq_one_letter_code
_entity_poly.pdbx_strand_id
1 'polypeptide(L)'
;MPLIIIMQNQEIMNHDIFTSLQELMNHLNCKAKNSPTAVLAVRFQCEEVLRHIEHLQFTNNSAHVQLATKQALQYISTAIEEADAYILGKGSLSGNKKKNLMDICGPAHASLEIILNLNYN
;
A
#
# COMPACT_ATOMS: atom_id res chain seq x y z
N MET A 1 -34.13 -11.33 -4.65
CA MET A 1 -33.91 -10.29 -3.62
C MET A 1 -32.60 -10.39 -2.80
N PRO A 2 -31.67 -11.38 -2.92
CA PRO A 2 -30.41 -11.34 -2.16
C PRO A 2 -29.28 -10.53 -2.84
N LEU A 3 -29.31 -10.34 -4.17
CA LEU A 3 -28.21 -9.67 -4.90
C LEU A 3 -28.02 -8.20 -4.50
N ILE A 4 -29.11 -7.46 -4.28
CA ILE A 4 -29.07 -6.01 -4.01
C ILE A 4 -28.38 -5.74 -2.66
N ILE A 5 -28.64 -6.57 -1.65
CA ILE A 5 -28.04 -6.43 -0.31
C ILE A 5 -26.54 -6.74 -0.36
N ILE A 6 -26.13 -7.74 -1.15
CA ILE A 6 -24.71 -8.11 -1.31
C ILE A 6 -23.95 -6.97 -1.99
N MET A 7 -24.51 -6.37 -3.04
CA MET A 7 -23.87 -5.26 -3.76
C MET A 7 -23.72 -4.00 -2.88
N GLN A 8 -24.74 -3.65 -2.11
CA GLN A 8 -24.69 -2.50 -1.19
C GLN A 8 -23.64 -2.69 -0.08
N ASN A 9 -23.51 -3.90 0.46
CA ASN A 9 -22.50 -4.19 1.48
C ASN A 9 -21.06 -4.13 0.93
N GLN A 10 -20.85 -4.45 -0.36
CA GLN A 10 -19.55 -4.34 -1.01
C GLN A 10 -19.14 -2.89 -1.26
N GLU A 11 -20.09 -2.03 -1.66
CA GLU A 11 -19.84 -0.60 -1.87
C GLU A 11 -19.46 0.11 -0.56
N ILE A 12 -20.17 -0.18 0.54
CA ILE A 12 -19.86 0.37 1.87
C ILE A 12 -18.47 -0.09 2.34
N MET A 13 -18.18 -1.39 2.24
CA MET A 13 -16.90 -1.96 2.65
C MET A 13 -15.73 -1.38 1.83
N ASN A 14 -15.89 -1.21 0.52
CA ASN A 14 -14.86 -0.60 -0.31
C ASN A 14 -14.68 0.87 0.04
N HIS A 15 -15.75 1.63 0.30
CA HIS A 15 -15.66 3.02 0.71
C HIS A 15 -14.88 3.21 2.02
N ASP A 16 -15.11 2.34 3.00
CA ASP A 16 -14.38 2.34 4.27
C ASP A 16 -12.89 2.00 4.06
N ILE A 17 -12.60 1.04 3.19
CA ILE A 17 -11.22 0.68 2.81
C ILE A 17 -10.52 1.83 2.09
N PHE A 18 -11.18 2.50 1.13
CA PHE A 18 -10.62 3.66 0.43
C PHE A 18 -10.34 4.83 1.37
N THR A 19 -11.25 5.10 2.30
CA THR A 19 -11.05 6.12 3.34
C THR A 19 -9.83 5.79 4.21
N SER A 20 -9.71 4.53 4.65
CA SER A 20 -8.55 4.06 5.43
C SER A 20 -7.24 4.18 4.64
N LEU A 21 -7.23 3.82 3.36
CA LEU A 21 -6.07 3.96 2.48
C LEU A 21 -5.67 5.43 2.28
N GLN A 22 -6.65 6.34 2.20
CA GLN A 22 -6.38 7.76 2.06
C GLN A 22 -5.79 8.36 3.34
N GLU A 23 -6.28 7.96 4.51
CA GLU A 23 -5.67 8.31 5.79
C GLU A 23 -4.24 7.78 5.91
N LEU A 24 -4.00 6.53 5.51
CA LEU A 24 -2.67 5.93 5.49
C LEU A 24 -1.72 6.70 4.56
N MET A 25 -2.18 7.16 3.39
CA MET A 25 -1.38 8.01 2.50
C MET A 25 -0.97 9.33 3.16
N ASN A 26 -1.86 9.95 3.92
CA ASN A 26 -1.56 11.19 4.63
C ASN A 26 -0.64 10.98 5.85
N HIS A 27 -0.70 9.80 6.47
CA HIS A 27 0.08 9.46 7.66
C HIS A 27 1.41 8.75 7.37
N LEU A 28 1.68 8.37 6.11
CA LEU A 28 2.94 7.75 5.72
C LEU A 28 4.09 8.75 5.90
N ASN A 29 4.77 8.67 7.04
CA ASN A 29 5.76 9.67 7.42
C ASN A 29 7.13 9.39 6.81
N CYS A 30 7.27 9.77 5.54
CA CYS A 30 8.51 9.64 4.77
C CYS A 30 9.58 10.68 5.10
N LYS A 31 9.32 11.55 6.07
CA LYS A 31 10.25 12.56 6.58
C LYS A 31 10.83 12.18 7.94
N ALA A 32 10.43 11.04 8.50
CA ALA A 32 10.99 10.55 9.75
C ALA A 32 12.50 10.33 9.60
N LYS A 33 13.27 10.63 10.66
CA LYS A 33 14.72 10.35 10.68
C LYS A 33 14.93 8.85 10.42
N ASN A 34 16.02 8.49 9.74
CA ASN A 34 16.46 7.11 9.49
C ASN A 34 16.77 6.37 10.81
N SER A 35 15.76 6.12 11.63
CA SER A 35 15.82 5.35 12.86
C SER A 35 15.15 3.99 12.62
N PRO A 36 15.67 2.89 13.19
CA PRO A 36 15.04 1.58 13.09
C PRO A 36 13.58 1.58 13.53
N THR A 37 13.24 2.35 14.58
CA THR A 37 11.87 2.49 15.09
C THR A 37 10.94 3.18 14.09
N ALA A 38 11.42 4.21 13.39
CA ALA A 38 10.64 4.88 12.35
C ALA A 38 10.40 3.96 11.15
N VAL A 39 11.42 3.21 10.73
CA VAL A 39 11.28 2.24 9.63
C VAL A 39 10.32 1.12 9.99
N LEU A 40 10.36 0.63 11.22
CA LEU A 40 9.41 -0.37 11.71
C LEU A 40 7.96 0.16 11.69
N ALA A 41 7.74 1.42 12.09
CA ALA A 41 6.43 2.04 12.01
C ALA A 41 5.92 2.14 10.56
N VAL A 42 6.78 2.58 9.62
CA VAL A 42 6.43 2.64 8.19
C VAL A 42 6.15 1.25 7.63
N ARG A 43 6.91 0.23 8.04
CA ARG A 43 6.66 -1.18 7.66
C ARG A 43 5.27 -1.62 8.09
N PHE A 44 4.87 -1.35 9.34
CA PHE A 44 3.52 -1.69 9.81
C PHE A 44 2.45 -0.98 9.00
N GLN A 45 2.62 0.31 8.69
CA GLN A 45 1.71 1.04 7.82
C GLN A 45 1.62 0.39 6.43
N CYS A 46 2.74 -0.06 5.86
CA CYS A 46 2.75 -0.75 4.56
C CYS A 46 2.01 -2.10 4.61
N GLU A 47 2.13 -2.85 5.71
CA GLU A 47 1.35 -4.08 5.91
C GLU A 47 -0.15 -3.81 6.03
N GLU A 48 -0.54 -2.69 6.64
CA GLU A 48 -1.95 -2.28 6.67
C GLU A 48 -2.45 -1.95 5.26
N VAL A 49 -1.68 -1.18 4.48
CA VAL A 49 -2.00 -0.89 3.07
C VAL A 49 -2.17 -2.18 2.28
N LEU A 50 -1.24 -3.13 2.40
CA LEU A 50 -1.33 -4.43 1.73
C LEU A 50 -2.65 -5.14 2.08
N ARG A 51 -2.97 -5.26 3.38
CA ARG A 51 -4.20 -5.89 3.86
C ARG A 51 -5.46 -5.22 3.32
N HIS A 52 -5.46 -3.88 3.26
CA HIS A 52 -6.57 -3.12 2.70
C HIS A 52 -6.74 -3.39 1.20
N ILE A 53 -5.64 -3.40 0.42
CA ILE A 53 -5.69 -3.69 -1.02
C ILE A 53 -6.17 -5.12 -1.28
N GLU A 54 -5.72 -6.10 -0.49
CA GLU A 54 -6.15 -7.50 -0.61
C GLU A 54 -7.65 -7.70 -0.28
N HIS A 55 -8.22 -6.85 0.58
CA HIS A 55 -9.64 -6.89 0.93
C HIS A 55 -10.54 -6.08 -0.02
N LEU A 56 -9.99 -5.30 -0.95
CA LEU A 56 -10.79 -4.60 -1.96
C LEU A 56 -11.52 -5.62 -2.83
N GLN A 57 -12.85 -5.49 -2.89
CA GLN A 57 -13.67 -6.35 -3.73
C GLN A 57 -14.10 -5.59 -4.98
N PHE A 58 -13.47 -5.89 -6.11
CA PHE A 58 -13.82 -5.27 -7.39
C PHE A 58 -15.05 -5.90 -8.04
N THR A 59 -16.15 -5.14 -8.11
CA THR A 59 -17.36 -5.54 -8.86
C THR A 59 -17.10 -5.49 -10.37
N ASN A 60 -16.32 -4.50 -10.82
CA ASN A 60 -15.84 -4.38 -12.19
C ASN A 60 -14.43 -4.95 -12.32
N ASN A 61 -14.33 -6.21 -12.74
CA ASN A 61 -13.06 -6.91 -12.89
C ASN A 61 -12.39 -6.64 -14.26
N SER A 62 -12.39 -5.39 -14.71
CA SER A 62 -11.75 -5.01 -15.96
C SER A 62 -10.24 -5.29 -15.94
N ALA A 63 -9.64 -5.52 -17.11
CA ALA A 63 -8.19 -5.73 -17.21
C ALA A 63 -7.38 -4.54 -16.63
N HIS A 64 -7.91 -3.33 -16.73
CA HIS A 64 -7.31 -2.13 -16.14
C HIS A 64 -7.28 -2.20 -14.61
N VAL A 65 -8.42 -2.52 -13.98
CA VAL A 65 -8.53 -2.67 -12.52
C VAL A 65 -7.62 -3.79 -12.02
N GLN A 66 -7.63 -4.96 -12.67
CA GLN A 66 -6.75 -6.07 -12.31
C GLN A 66 -5.27 -5.70 -12.38
N LEU A 67 -4.87 -5.02 -13.47
CA LEU A 67 -3.48 -4.63 -13.67
C LEU A 67 -3.04 -3.59 -12.63
N ALA A 68 -3.84 -2.56 -12.39
CA ALA A 68 -3.56 -1.54 -11.39
C ALA A 68 -3.46 -2.13 -9.98
N THR A 69 -4.40 -2.99 -9.58
CA THR A 69 -4.35 -3.66 -8.28
C THR A 69 -3.11 -4.53 -8.15
N LYS A 70 -2.74 -5.28 -9.20
CA LYS A 70 -1.51 -6.08 -9.20
C LYS A 70 -0.25 -5.20 -9.07
N GLN A 71 -0.21 -4.07 -9.78
CA GLN A 71 0.91 -3.13 -9.70
C GLN A 71 1.02 -2.52 -8.31
N ALA A 72 -0.10 -2.11 -7.71
CA ALA A 72 -0.12 -1.58 -6.36
C ALA A 72 0.35 -2.61 -5.32
N LEU A 73 -0.10 -3.87 -5.43
CA LEU A 73 0.37 -4.96 -4.59
C LEU A 73 1.89 -5.16 -4.74
N GLN A 74 2.41 -5.14 -5.96
CA GLN A 74 3.85 -5.26 -6.19
C GLN A 74 4.64 -4.11 -5.53
N TYR A 75 4.18 -2.87 -5.69
CA TYR A 75 4.85 -1.71 -5.10
C TYR A 75 4.83 -1.73 -3.57
N ILE A 76 3.72 -2.13 -2.94
CA ILE A 76 3.66 -2.18 -1.47
C ILE A 76 4.50 -3.35 -0.93
N SER A 77 4.54 -4.49 -1.62
CA SER A 77 5.43 -5.60 -1.25
C SER A 77 6.90 -5.18 -1.34
N THR A 78 7.30 -4.44 -2.38
CA THR A 78 8.66 -3.89 -2.47
C THR A 78 8.98 -2.94 -1.31
N ALA A 79 8.04 -2.08 -0.90
CA ALA A 79 8.24 -1.22 0.27
C ALA A 79 8.51 -2.04 1.55
N ILE A 80 7.75 -3.12 1.76
CA ILE A 80 7.91 -4.01 2.92
C ILE A 80 9.26 -4.72 2.87
N GLU A 81 9.66 -5.25 1.72
CA GLU A 81 10.96 -5.91 1.53
C GLU A 81 12.14 -4.98 1.82
N GLU A 82 12.07 -3.73 1.35
CA GLU A 82 13.10 -2.72 1.61
C GLU A 82 13.14 -2.33 3.11
N ALA A 83 11.98 -2.28 3.77
CA ALA A 83 11.90 -2.05 5.21
C ALA A 83 12.51 -3.21 6.01
N ASP A 84 12.24 -4.46 5.61
CA ASP A 84 12.84 -5.64 6.22
C ASP A 84 14.36 -5.69 6.00
N ALA A 85 14.83 -5.37 4.80
CA ALA A 85 16.26 -5.26 4.49
C ALA A 85 16.95 -4.14 5.29
N TYR A 86 16.23 -3.06 5.61
CA TYR A 86 16.68 -2.02 6.52
C TYR A 86 16.83 -2.56 7.94
N ILE A 87 15.77 -3.17 8.49
CA ILE A 87 15.71 -3.64 9.89
C ILE A 87 16.70 -4.76 10.17
N LEU A 88 16.79 -5.75 9.27
CA LEU A 88 17.65 -6.93 9.45
C LEU A 88 19.15 -6.63 9.33
N GLY A 89 19.53 -5.38 9.07
CA GLY A 89 20.92 -5.02 8.82
C GLY A 89 21.51 -5.67 7.57
N LYS A 90 20.70 -6.37 6.75
CA LYS A 90 21.04 -6.90 5.42
C LYS A 90 21.13 -5.78 4.39
N GLY A 91 21.89 -4.74 4.71
CA GLY A 91 22.20 -3.62 3.84
C GLY A 91 23.18 -3.97 2.74
N SER A 92 22.83 -4.96 1.92
CA SER A 92 23.59 -5.27 0.73
C SER A 92 22.69 -6.00 -0.24
N LEU A 93 22.20 -5.30 -1.26
CA LEU A 93 21.91 -5.87 -2.58
C LEU A 93 21.82 -4.80 -3.70
N SER A 94 21.84 -3.50 -3.38
CA SER A 94 22.07 -2.45 -4.40
C SER A 94 23.08 -1.42 -3.88
N GLY A 95 24.23 -1.35 -4.53
CA GLY A 95 25.49 -0.83 -4.00
C GLY A 95 25.48 0.59 -3.44
N ASN A 96 26.31 0.83 -2.42
CA ASN A 96 26.90 2.12 -2.03
C ASN A 96 25.98 3.36 -1.92
N LYS A 97 24.65 3.20 -1.84
CA LYS A 97 23.74 4.30 -1.53
C LYS A 97 23.46 4.30 -0.04
N LYS A 98 23.65 5.46 0.61
CA LYS A 98 23.08 5.70 1.94
C LYS A 98 21.61 5.29 1.89
N LYS A 99 21.24 4.22 2.61
CA LYS A 99 19.86 3.73 2.69
C LYS A 99 18.95 4.91 2.98
N ASN A 100 18.10 5.24 2.01
CA ASN A 100 17.23 6.39 2.12
C ASN A 100 15.82 5.88 2.41
N LEU A 101 15.10 6.50 3.34
CA LEU A 101 13.72 6.14 3.64
C LEU A 101 12.84 6.20 2.36
N MET A 102 13.27 6.95 1.35
CA MET A 102 12.67 7.00 0.02
C MET A 102 12.63 5.67 -0.73
N ASP A 103 13.55 4.73 -0.45
CA ASP A 103 13.54 3.40 -1.08
C ASP A 103 12.34 2.56 -0.58
N ILE A 104 11.81 2.89 0.61
CA ILE A 104 10.58 2.30 1.18
C ILE A 104 9.35 3.13 0.80
N CYS A 105 9.46 4.45 1.00
CA CYS A 105 8.36 5.38 0.83
C CYS A 105 7.93 5.64 -0.61
N GLY A 106 8.88 5.63 -1.55
CA GLY A 106 8.57 5.82 -2.98
C GLY A 106 7.60 4.74 -3.48
N PRO A 107 7.94 3.44 -3.31
CA PRO A 107 7.03 2.35 -3.65
C PRO A 107 5.71 2.39 -2.86
N ALA A 108 5.74 2.69 -1.55
CA ALA A 108 4.51 2.77 -0.75
C ALA A 108 3.53 3.85 -1.23
N HIS A 109 4.02 5.06 -1.55
CA HIS A 109 3.19 6.11 -2.13
C HIS A 109 2.69 5.74 -3.53
N ALA A 110 3.55 5.16 -4.39
CA ALA A 110 3.15 4.73 -5.72
C ALA A 110 2.01 3.69 -5.66
N SER A 111 2.08 2.75 -4.73
CA SER A 111 1.00 1.78 -4.49
C SER A 111 -0.33 2.47 -4.15
N LEU A 112 -0.29 3.38 -3.18
CA LEU A 112 -1.47 4.12 -2.72
C LEU A 112 -2.05 5.01 -3.82
N GLU A 113 -1.20 5.72 -4.57
CA GLU A 113 -1.62 6.56 -5.70
C GLU A 113 -2.30 5.72 -6.79
N ILE A 114 -1.78 4.54 -7.12
CA ILE A 114 -2.41 3.66 -8.12
C ILE A 114 -3.81 3.24 -7.67
N ILE A 115 -3.96 2.80 -6.41
CA ILE A 115 -5.25 2.32 -5.91
C ILE A 115 -6.24 3.47 -5.73
N LEU A 116 -5.83 4.60 -5.13
CA LEU A 116 -6.71 5.74 -4.88
C LEU A 116 -7.15 6.42 -6.19
N ASN A 117 -6.38 6.26 -7.28
CA ASN A 117 -6.76 6.74 -8.62
C ASN A 117 -7.56 5.71 -9.43
N LEU A 118 -7.81 4.50 -8.92
CA LEU A 118 -8.81 3.63 -9.51
C LEU A 118 -10.16 4.30 -9.31
N ASN A 119 -10.58 5.03 -10.35
CA ASN A 119 -11.83 5.76 -10.38
C ASN A 119 -12.98 4.75 -10.28
N TYR A 120 -13.41 4.51 -9.06
CA TYR A 120 -14.44 3.56 -8.69
C TYR A 120 -15.82 4.21 -8.76
N ASN A 121 -16.10 4.89 -9.87
CA ASN A 121 -17.43 5.42 -10.20
C ASN A 121 -18.21 4.40 -11.03
#